data_AF-A0A9E2ZMW9-F1
#
_entry.id   AF-A0A9E2ZMW9-F1
#
_cell.length_a   1.000
_cell.length_b   1.000
_cell.length_c   1.000
_cell.angle_alpha   90.00
_cell.angle_beta   90.00
_cell.angle_gamma   90.00
#
_symmetry.space_group_name_H-M   'P 1'
#
loop_
_entity.id
_entity.type
_entity.pdbx_description
1 polymer ?
#
loop_
_entity_poly.entity_id
_entity_poly.type
_entity_poly.pdbx_seq_one_letter_code
_entity_poly.pdbx_strand_id
1 'polypeptide(L)'
;MATVTPASSLLIAGLRAPDPALESYRVPPGGASVVELGGDDEIRIVDRHGGQVAEVTVISADRGDGSALGVRADAPATLLRGLLRAAQENGFLAELHGRGLRPEEATCARLFGPESAAGSDESLVAQRDATVVIAAPGGRVIDGDPPASELLVEIRRARPRTREELELPPPLAEPRLDFRIDAATASSYEVNAGEYIQILDVRGRQCSDFLAFHQHKLQDGLERGLDATVTRTLMGAAYPTPGLQGKFYDLDMDPLVEVVRDTVGRHDTFALACQARYYEDLGYPGHINCTDNFNRALAPFEVRPRKGWEALNFFYNTAFDRNLQLVADEPWSRPGDYVMVRALSDLVCASSACPDDIDPSNAWEVTDVHVRVYPPQ
;
A
#
# COMPACT_ATOMS: atom_id res chain seq x y z
N MET A 1 -23.20 -16.48 -38.64
CA MET A 1 -22.23 -15.46 -38.21
C MET A 1 -21.37 -16.09 -37.14
N ALA A 2 -20.11 -16.38 -37.44
CA ALA A 2 -19.19 -16.95 -36.48
C ALA A 2 -18.76 -15.85 -35.49
N THR A 3 -19.10 -16.04 -34.22
CA THR A 3 -18.61 -15.25 -33.10
C THR A 3 -17.08 -15.40 -33.04
N VAL A 4 -16.37 -14.29 -33.21
CA VAL A 4 -14.93 -14.21 -32.99
C VAL A 4 -14.71 -14.40 -31.51
N THR A 5 -14.19 -15.56 -31.12
CA THR A 5 -13.64 -15.79 -29.78
C THR A 5 -12.61 -14.70 -29.51
N PRO A 6 -12.62 -14.01 -28.34
CA PRO A 6 -11.58 -13.05 -28.03
C PRO A 6 -10.23 -13.73 -28.18
N ALA A 7 -9.30 -13.07 -28.88
CA ALA A 7 -7.96 -13.57 -29.09
C ALA A 7 -7.36 -13.93 -27.73
N SER A 8 -6.95 -15.19 -27.58
CA SER A 8 -6.20 -15.64 -26.41
C SER A 8 -5.04 -14.67 -26.19
N SER A 9 -5.11 -13.86 -25.14
CA SER A 9 -3.97 -13.08 -24.72
C SER A 9 -2.90 -14.07 -24.28
N LEU A 10 -1.78 -14.10 -24.99
CA LEU A 10 -0.58 -14.77 -24.51
C LEU A 10 -0.25 -14.18 -23.13
N LEU A 11 -0.53 -14.95 -22.07
CA LEU A 11 0.08 -14.74 -20.77
C LEU A 11 1.57 -15.02 -20.99
N ILE A 12 2.35 -13.97 -21.21
CA ILE A 12 3.80 -14.11 -21.32
C ILE A 12 4.28 -14.54 -19.94
N ALA A 13 4.49 -15.83 -19.77
CA ALA A 13 5.22 -16.37 -18.63
C ALA A 13 6.68 -15.97 -18.79
N GLY A 14 7.10 -14.97 -18.02
CA GLY A 14 8.45 -14.45 -18.00
C GLY A 14 8.50 -13.22 -17.12
N LEU A 15 9.60 -13.09 -16.38
CA LEU A 15 10.02 -11.87 -15.70
C LEU A 15 9.86 -10.70 -16.68
N ARG A 16 8.78 -9.92 -16.57
CA ARG A 16 8.75 -8.62 -17.23
C ARG A 16 9.79 -7.81 -16.47
N ALA A 17 10.86 -7.42 -17.16
CA ALA A 17 11.74 -6.40 -16.61
C ALA A 17 10.84 -5.21 -16.21
N PRO A 18 11.02 -4.65 -15.00
CA PRO A 18 10.24 -3.50 -14.58
C PRO A 18 10.35 -2.42 -15.66
N ASP A 19 9.21 -2.02 -16.23
CA ASP A 19 9.14 -0.90 -17.18
C ASP A 19 9.05 0.37 -16.32
N PRO A 20 10.14 1.16 -16.19
CA PRO A 20 10.14 2.33 -15.31
C PRO A 20 9.16 3.41 -15.79
N ALA A 21 8.67 3.30 -17.03
CA ALA A 21 7.61 4.16 -17.54
C ALA A 21 6.21 3.70 -17.14
N LEU A 22 6.02 2.45 -16.68
CA LEU A 22 4.71 1.89 -16.40
C LEU A 22 4.46 1.81 -14.89
N GLU A 23 3.50 2.60 -14.43
CA GLU A 23 3.01 2.59 -13.07
C GLU A 23 1.60 1.98 -13.03
N SER A 24 1.30 1.24 -11.97
CA SER A 24 0.00 0.60 -11.77
C SER A 24 -0.55 1.00 -10.42
N TYR A 25 -1.81 1.39 -10.41
CA TYR A 25 -2.52 1.93 -9.27
C TYR A 25 -3.85 1.21 -9.11
N ARG A 26 -4.26 1.01 -7.86
CA ARG A 26 -5.56 0.44 -7.52
C ARG A 26 -6.49 1.56 -7.07
N VAL A 27 -7.76 1.51 -7.50
CA VAL A 27 -8.85 2.28 -6.90
C VAL A 27 -9.70 1.32 -6.06
N PRO A 28 -9.75 1.48 -4.73
CA PRO A 28 -10.51 0.58 -3.88
C PRO A 28 -12.02 0.71 -4.16
N PRO A 29 -12.79 -0.39 -4.03
CA PRO A 29 -14.25 -0.35 -4.12
C PRO A 29 -14.84 0.69 -3.17
N GLY A 30 -15.67 1.60 -3.67
CA GLY A 30 -16.29 2.65 -2.87
C GLY A 30 -15.33 3.75 -2.43
N GLY A 31 -14.11 3.80 -2.97
CA GLY A 31 -13.10 4.81 -2.66
C GLY A 31 -12.57 5.54 -3.89
N ALA A 32 -11.47 6.26 -3.70
CA ALA A 32 -10.80 7.02 -4.74
C ALA A 32 -9.28 6.97 -4.59
N SER A 33 -8.58 7.08 -5.72
CA SER A 33 -7.13 7.24 -5.78
C SER A 33 -6.77 8.52 -6.53
N VAL A 34 -5.68 9.15 -6.10
CA VAL A 34 -5.17 10.40 -6.66
C VAL A 34 -3.84 10.12 -7.32
N VAL A 35 -3.68 10.64 -8.54
CA VAL A 35 -2.45 10.53 -9.33
C VAL A 35 -2.10 11.88 -9.92
N GLU A 36 -0.81 12.19 -9.96
CA GLU A 36 -0.28 13.33 -10.71
C GLU A 36 0.11 12.85 -12.10
N LEU A 37 -0.28 13.57 -13.14
CA LEU A 37 0.13 13.35 -14.52
C LEU A 37 0.91 14.55 -15.03
N GLY A 38 2.03 14.31 -15.69
CA GLY A 38 2.72 15.31 -16.51
C GLY A 38 2.11 15.36 -17.90
N GLY A 39 2.35 16.46 -18.63
CA GLY A 39 2.04 16.52 -20.06
C GLY A 39 2.61 15.32 -20.83
N ASP A 40 1.80 14.78 -21.74
CA ASP A 40 2.03 13.59 -22.57
C ASP A 40 1.99 12.24 -21.83
N ASP A 41 1.76 12.20 -20.51
CA ASP A 41 1.50 10.94 -19.81
C ASP A 41 0.19 10.30 -20.32
N GLU A 42 0.19 8.98 -20.50
CA GLU A 42 -1.03 8.23 -20.83
C GLU A 42 -1.56 7.55 -19.55
N ILE A 43 -2.85 7.73 -19.26
CA ILE A 43 -3.56 7.05 -18.19
C ILE A 43 -4.61 6.11 -18.79
N ARG A 44 -4.54 4.83 -18.42
CA ARG A 44 -5.50 3.80 -18.79
C ARG A 44 -6.27 3.35 -17.57
N ILE A 45 -7.59 3.40 -17.62
CA ILE A 45 -8.48 2.99 -16.52
C ILE A 45 -9.21 1.73 -16.96
N VAL A 46 -9.18 0.68 -16.15
CA VAL A 46 -9.73 -0.64 -16.48
C VAL A 46 -10.74 -1.07 -15.40
N ASP A 47 -11.97 -1.33 -15.84
CA ASP A 47 -12.97 -2.06 -15.07
C ASP A 47 -12.74 -3.57 -15.23
N ARG A 48 -12.03 -4.17 -14.27
CA ARG A 48 -11.66 -5.59 -14.31
C ARG A 48 -12.87 -6.53 -14.18
N HIS A 49 -13.92 -6.10 -13.50
CA HIS A 49 -15.02 -6.96 -13.07
C HIS A 49 -16.31 -6.75 -13.88
N GLY A 50 -16.41 -5.63 -14.59
CA GLY A 50 -17.61 -5.23 -15.32
C GLY A 50 -18.59 -4.48 -14.42
N GLY A 51 -19.42 -3.64 -15.03
CA GLY A 51 -20.47 -2.89 -14.34
C GLY A 51 -19.99 -1.74 -13.44
N GLN A 52 -18.68 -1.52 -13.27
CA GLN A 52 -18.14 -0.50 -12.36
C GLN A 52 -17.94 0.84 -13.07
N VAL A 53 -18.73 1.83 -12.67
CA VAL A 53 -18.54 3.22 -13.11
C VAL A 53 -17.21 3.74 -12.55
N ALA A 54 -16.42 4.40 -13.39
CA ALA A 54 -15.29 5.21 -12.95
C ALA A 54 -15.66 6.70 -13.04
N GLU A 55 -15.50 7.42 -11.93
CA GLU A 55 -15.61 8.89 -11.92
C GLU A 55 -14.22 9.51 -11.97
N VAL A 56 -13.89 10.20 -13.06
CA VAL A 56 -12.59 10.85 -13.29
C VAL A 56 -12.74 12.35 -13.10
N THR A 57 -12.24 12.86 -11.98
CA THR A 57 -12.19 14.30 -11.67
C THR A 57 -10.80 14.83 -11.98
N VAL A 58 -10.71 15.93 -12.70
CA VAL A 58 -9.42 16.50 -13.15
C VAL A 58 -9.24 17.88 -12.52
N ILE A 59 -8.12 18.11 -11.87
CA ILE A 59 -7.73 19.38 -11.28
C ILE A 59 -6.48 19.85 -12.03
N SER A 60 -6.56 21.03 -12.66
CA SER A 60 -5.44 21.65 -13.36
C SER A 60 -5.41 23.14 -13.07
N ALA A 61 -4.27 23.80 -13.34
CA ALA A 61 -4.08 25.23 -13.06
C ALA A 61 -5.13 26.13 -13.73
N ASP A 62 -5.72 25.69 -14.86
CA ASP A 62 -6.46 26.57 -15.76
C ASP A 62 -7.98 26.40 -15.68
N ARG A 63 -8.49 25.26 -15.16
CA ARG A 63 -9.91 24.88 -14.92
C ARG A 63 -10.04 23.41 -14.49
N GLY A 64 -11.12 23.08 -13.76
CA GLY A 64 -11.51 21.71 -13.39
C GLY A 64 -12.48 21.03 -14.37
N ASP A 65 -12.47 21.40 -15.65
CA ASP A 65 -13.47 21.01 -16.66
C ASP A 65 -13.15 19.70 -17.42
N GLY A 66 -12.06 19.02 -17.06
CA GLY A 66 -11.59 17.80 -17.72
C GLY A 66 -10.69 18.03 -18.93
N SER A 67 -10.50 19.29 -19.36
CA SER A 67 -9.75 19.62 -20.58
C SER A 67 -8.30 19.14 -20.57
N ALA A 68 -7.65 19.07 -19.39
CA ALA A 68 -6.29 18.57 -19.29
C ALA A 68 -6.13 17.08 -19.66
N LEU A 69 -7.21 16.30 -19.67
CA LEU A 69 -7.24 14.91 -20.15
C LEU A 69 -8.03 14.76 -21.47
N GLY A 70 -8.48 15.85 -22.09
CA GLY A 70 -9.34 15.79 -23.27
C GLY A 70 -10.73 15.20 -23.02
N VAL A 71 -11.17 15.10 -21.76
CA VAL A 71 -12.49 14.59 -21.39
C VAL A 71 -13.45 15.72 -21.04
N ARG A 72 -14.75 15.44 -21.16
CA ARG A 72 -15.80 16.35 -20.71
C ARG A 72 -16.25 15.96 -19.31
N ALA A 73 -15.87 16.75 -18.30
CA ALA A 73 -16.24 16.51 -16.91
C ALA A 73 -17.50 17.31 -16.52
N ASP A 74 -18.68 16.85 -16.98
CA ASP A 74 -19.96 17.53 -16.74
C ASP A 74 -20.93 16.77 -15.83
N ALA A 75 -20.57 15.56 -15.39
CA ALA A 75 -21.33 14.83 -14.39
C ALA A 75 -20.91 15.25 -12.97
N PRO A 76 -21.79 15.17 -11.96
CA PRO A 76 -21.38 15.38 -10.57
C PRO A 76 -20.49 14.21 -10.11
N ALA A 77 -19.36 14.53 -9.47
CA ALA A 77 -18.48 13.56 -8.81
C ALA A 77 -19.15 13.07 -7.51
N THR A 78 -19.97 12.01 -7.61
CA THR A 78 -20.87 11.60 -6.54
C THR A 78 -20.13 11.12 -5.30
N LEU A 79 -19.01 10.41 -5.48
CA LEU A 79 -18.24 9.89 -4.35
C LEU A 79 -17.55 11.02 -3.58
N LEU A 80 -16.84 11.93 -4.27
CA LEU A 80 -16.15 13.05 -3.64
C LEU A 80 -17.12 14.00 -2.93
N ARG A 81 -18.26 14.31 -3.57
CA ARG A 81 -19.34 15.10 -2.95
C ARG A 81 -19.97 14.38 -1.76
N GLY A 82 -20.04 13.05 -1.81
CA GLY A 82 -20.55 12.21 -0.71
C GLY A 82 -19.63 12.21 0.51
N LEU A 83 -18.31 12.13 0.31
CA LEU A 83 -17.31 12.18 1.38
C LEU A 83 -17.40 13.46 2.22
N LEU A 84 -17.73 14.59 1.58
CA LEU A 84 -17.93 15.87 2.28
C LEU A 84 -19.10 15.80 3.29
N ARG A 85 -20.16 15.07 2.95
CA ARG A 85 -21.36 14.95 3.81
C ARG A 85 -21.15 13.99 4.98
N ALA A 86 -20.22 13.06 4.84
CA ALA A 86 -19.96 12.01 5.82
C ALA A 86 -18.94 12.41 6.90
N ALA A 87 -18.13 13.44 6.69
CA ALA A 87 -16.99 13.74 7.55
C ALA A 87 -17.15 15.01 8.40
N GLN A 88 -16.86 14.89 9.70
CA GLN A 88 -16.13 15.92 10.44
C GLN A 88 -14.64 15.64 10.21
N GLU A 89 -13.93 16.58 9.56
CA GLU A 89 -12.48 16.54 9.24
C GLU A 89 -11.99 15.33 8.43
N ASN A 90 -11.96 15.47 7.10
CA ASN A 90 -11.36 14.50 6.19
C ASN A 90 -10.06 15.05 5.59
N GLY A 91 -8.91 14.56 6.08
CA GLY A 91 -7.58 14.98 5.60
C GLY A 91 -7.36 14.79 4.10
N PHE A 92 -8.00 13.79 3.49
CA PHE A 92 -7.96 13.56 2.04
C PHE A 92 -8.63 14.70 1.25
N LEU A 93 -9.80 15.16 1.72
CA LEU A 93 -10.48 16.30 1.09
C LEU A 93 -9.73 17.61 1.35
N ALA A 94 -9.12 17.77 2.53
CA ALA A 94 -8.31 18.95 2.84
C ALA A 94 -7.08 19.05 1.93
N GLU A 95 -6.41 17.93 1.65
CA GLU A 95 -5.28 17.87 0.72
C GLU A 95 -5.71 18.23 -0.71
N LEU A 96 -6.79 17.63 -1.20
CA LEU A 96 -7.33 17.94 -2.53
C LEU A 96 -7.83 19.39 -2.63
N HIS A 97 -8.38 19.94 -1.56
CA HIS A 97 -8.76 21.35 -1.49
C HIS A 97 -7.54 22.27 -1.63
N GLY A 98 -6.42 21.92 -0.98
CA GLY A 98 -5.12 22.60 -1.14
C GLY A 98 -4.61 22.56 -2.58
N ARG A 99 -4.93 21.52 -3.34
CA ARG A 99 -4.62 21.38 -4.78
C ARG A 99 -5.62 22.08 -5.70
N GLY A 100 -6.66 22.72 -5.16
CA GLY A 100 -7.63 23.50 -5.93
C GLY A 100 -8.98 22.83 -6.14
N LEU A 101 -9.22 21.63 -5.58
CA LEU A 101 -10.55 21.01 -5.62
C LEU A 101 -11.57 21.83 -4.81
N ARG A 102 -12.78 21.96 -5.35
CA ARG A 102 -13.98 22.41 -4.64
C ARG A 102 -14.94 21.22 -4.52
N PRO A 103 -14.88 20.43 -3.43
CA PRO A 103 -15.59 19.16 -3.33
C PRO A 103 -17.10 19.28 -3.60
N GLU A 104 -17.73 20.35 -3.14
CA GLU A 104 -19.15 20.67 -3.34
C GLU A 104 -19.55 20.86 -4.82
N GLU A 105 -18.63 21.36 -5.63
CA GLU A 105 -18.82 21.67 -7.05
C GLU A 105 -18.12 20.66 -7.96
N ALA A 106 -17.37 19.70 -7.41
CA ALA A 106 -16.53 18.76 -8.15
C ALA A 106 -17.32 18.02 -9.23
N THR A 107 -16.90 18.14 -10.48
CA THR A 107 -17.46 17.40 -11.61
C THR A 107 -16.47 16.35 -12.10
N CYS A 108 -16.98 15.33 -12.77
CA CYS A 108 -16.19 14.22 -13.29
C CYS A 108 -16.63 13.85 -14.71
N ALA A 109 -15.71 13.26 -15.48
CA ALA A 109 -16.08 12.41 -16.59
C ALA A 109 -16.47 11.04 -16.03
N ARG A 110 -17.56 10.45 -16.54
CA ARG A 110 -17.95 9.09 -16.19
C ARG A 110 -17.49 8.14 -17.28
N LEU A 111 -16.69 7.16 -16.89
CA LEU A 111 -16.31 6.04 -17.73
C LEU A 111 -17.08 4.81 -17.26
N PHE A 112 -17.42 3.94 -18.22
CA PHE A 112 -18.16 2.70 -17.98
C PHE A 112 -19.57 2.89 -17.38
N GLY A 113 -20.30 1.80 -17.24
CA GLY A 113 -21.64 1.77 -16.68
C GLY A 113 -22.06 0.35 -16.29
N PRO A 114 -23.29 0.17 -15.76
CA PRO A 114 -23.78 -1.13 -15.30
C PRO A 114 -23.74 -2.25 -16.35
N GLU A 115 -23.77 -1.89 -17.63
CA GLU A 115 -23.74 -2.81 -18.78
C GLU A 115 -22.33 -3.02 -19.35
N SER A 116 -21.30 -2.38 -18.77
CA SER A 116 -19.91 -2.54 -19.22
C SER A 116 -19.42 -3.96 -18.93
N ALA A 117 -18.81 -4.58 -19.94
CA ALA A 117 -18.25 -5.92 -19.79
C ALA A 117 -17.00 -5.91 -18.90
N ALA A 118 -16.73 -7.04 -18.24
CA ALA A 118 -15.48 -7.23 -17.52
C ALA A 118 -14.27 -7.05 -18.45
N GLY A 119 -13.27 -6.30 -18.00
CA GLY A 119 -12.10 -5.91 -18.77
C GLY A 119 -12.30 -4.70 -19.68
N SER A 120 -13.42 -3.97 -19.56
CA SER A 120 -13.60 -2.70 -20.27
C SER A 120 -12.52 -1.70 -19.82
N ASP A 121 -11.93 -0.98 -20.77
CA ASP A 121 -10.91 0.02 -20.47
C ASP A 121 -11.05 1.28 -21.33
N GLU A 122 -10.46 2.38 -20.85
CA GLU A 122 -10.37 3.66 -21.54
C GLU A 122 -8.97 4.26 -21.31
N SER A 123 -8.29 4.66 -22.39
CA SER A 123 -7.00 5.38 -22.35
C SER A 123 -7.19 6.86 -22.64
N LEU A 124 -6.57 7.72 -21.83
CA LEU A 124 -6.57 9.17 -21.96
C LEU A 124 -5.13 9.69 -21.95
N VAL A 125 -4.85 10.74 -22.70
CA VAL A 125 -3.52 11.38 -22.72
C VAL A 125 -3.61 12.75 -22.06
N ALA A 126 -2.71 13.01 -21.12
CA ALA A 126 -2.59 14.30 -20.46
C ALA A 126 -2.05 15.33 -21.46
N GLN A 127 -2.82 16.39 -21.71
CA GLN A 127 -2.43 17.50 -22.57
C GLN A 127 -1.50 18.50 -21.86
N ARG A 128 -1.47 18.44 -20.53
CA ARG A 128 -0.69 19.27 -19.61
C ARG A 128 -0.76 18.66 -18.21
N ASP A 129 0.06 19.19 -17.31
CA ASP A 129 0.12 18.73 -15.93
C ASP A 129 -1.26 18.83 -15.24
N ALA A 130 -1.64 17.76 -14.55
CA ALA A 130 -2.91 17.68 -13.83
C ALA A 130 -2.87 16.68 -12.68
N THR A 131 -3.59 17.01 -11.61
CA THR A 131 -3.98 16.06 -10.56
C THR A 131 -5.28 15.39 -10.98
N VAL A 132 -5.29 14.07 -11.03
CA VAL A 132 -6.46 13.27 -11.42
C VAL A 132 -6.93 12.44 -10.25
N VAL A 133 -8.21 12.56 -9.91
CA VAL A 133 -8.87 11.75 -8.90
C VAL A 133 -9.78 10.75 -9.62
N ILE A 134 -9.46 9.46 -9.47
CA ILE A 134 -10.25 8.36 -10.04
C ILE A 134 -11.01 7.70 -8.89
N ALA A 135 -12.33 7.72 -8.95
CA ALA A 135 -13.20 7.14 -7.94
C ALA A 135 -14.02 5.96 -8.49
N ALA A 136 -14.22 4.95 -7.65
CA ALA A 136 -15.03 3.76 -7.94
C ALA A 136 -16.29 3.77 -7.05
N PRO A 137 -17.30 4.62 -7.35
CA PRO A 137 -18.52 4.70 -6.55
C PRO A 137 -19.28 3.37 -6.53
N GLY A 138 -19.85 3.04 -5.37
CA GLY A 138 -20.80 1.96 -5.21
C GLY A 138 -22.19 2.48 -4.90
N GLY A 139 -23.21 1.74 -5.29
CA GLY A 139 -24.57 1.98 -4.85
C GLY A 139 -24.86 1.34 -3.49
N ARG A 140 -26.07 1.55 -2.99
CA ARG A 140 -26.52 0.94 -1.74
C ARG A 140 -26.99 -0.48 -2.02
N VAL A 141 -26.19 -1.47 -1.65
CA VAL A 141 -26.50 -2.90 -1.86
C VAL A 141 -27.86 -3.29 -1.27
N ILE A 142 -28.23 -2.72 -0.12
CA ILE A 142 -29.54 -2.95 0.53
C ILE A 142 -30.71 -2.47 -0.35
N ASP A 143 -30.47 -1.45 -1.18
CA ASP A 143 -31.47 -0.87 -2.08
C ASP A 143 -31.48 -1.59 -3.45
N GLY A 144 -30.66 -2.63 -3.64
CA GLY A 144 -30.60 -3.44 -4.86
C GLY A 144 -29.53 -3.02 -5.86
N ASP A 145 -28.71 -2.00 -5.53
CA ASP A 145 -27.61 -1.58 -6.39
C ASP A 145 -26.45 -2.60 -6.38
N PRO A 146 -25.70 -2.74 -7.48
CA PRO A 146 -24.49 -3.55 -7.47
C PRO A 146 -23.47 -3.01 -6.46
N PRO A 147 -22.73 -3.89 -5.75
CA PRO A 147 -21.63 -3.45 -4.90
C PRO A 147 -20.54 -2.82 -5.75
N ALA A 148 -19.81 -1.86 -5.18
CA ALA A 148 -18.60 -1.37 -5.83
C ALA A 148 -17.62 -2.52 -6.05
N SER A 149 -16.91 -2.49 -7.17
CA SER A 149 -15.72 -3.27 -7.45
C SER A 149 -14.53 -2.32 -7.66
N GLU A 150 -13.33 -2.90 -7.73
CA GLU A 150 -12.10 -2.13 -7.88
C GLU A 150 -11.86 -1.71 -9.33
N LEU A 151 -11.12 -0.61 -9.52
CA LEU A 151 -10.56 -0.25 -10.83
C LEU A 151 -9.05 -0.43 -10.80
N LEU A 152 -8.49 -0.83 -11.94
CA LEU A 152 -7.05 -0.74 -12.20
C LEU A 152 -6.80 0.55 -12.98
N VAL A 153 -5.76 1.28 -12.59
CA VAL A 153 -5.27 2.44 -13.32
C VAL A 153 -3.81 2.19 -13.69
N GLU A 154 -3.50 2.21 -14.98
CA GLU A 154 -2.14 2.09 -15.50
C GLU A 154 -1.71 3.47 -16.03
N ILE A 155 -0.54 3.95 -15.64
CA ILE A 155 0.04 5.20 -16.16
C ILE A 155 1.31 4.87 -16.91
N ARG A 156 1.37 5.25 -18.19
CA ARG A 156 2.60 5.24 -18.97
C ARG A 156 3.18 6.65 -19.00
N ARG A 157 4.25 6.85 -18.23
CA ARG A 157 4.99 8.10 -18.11
C ARG A 157 5.69 8.45 -19.42
N ALA A 158 5.48 9.66 -19.93
CA ALA A 158 6.27 10.19 -21.04
C ALA A 158 7.73 10.40 -20.63
N ARG A 159 7.96 10.73 -19.35
CA ARG A 159 9.27 10.81 -18.71
C ARG A 159 9.23 10.03 -17.38
N PRO A 160 9.79 8.81 -17.34
CA PRO A 160 9.93 8.05 -16.09
C PRO A 160 10.56 8.91 -15.00
N ARG A 161 10.01 8.82 -13.78
CA ARG A 161 10.56 9.52 -12.61
C ARG A 161 11.90 8.88 -12.23
N THR A 162 12.85 9.72 -11.87
CA THR A 162 14.14 9.28 -11.32
C THR A 162 14.06 9.08 -9.82
N ARG A 163 15.03 8.36 -9.26
CA ARG A 163 15.17 8.12 -7.81
C ARG A 163 15.20 9.42 -7.01
N GLU A 164 15.87 10.45 -7.53
CA GLU A 164 16.06 11.73 -6.86
C GLU A 164 14.80 12.62 -6.86
N GLU A 165 13.83 12.34 -7.75
CA GLU A 165 12.60 13.14 -7.89
C GLU A 165 11.47 12.70 -6.94
N LEU A 166 11.64 11.59 -6.22
CA LEU A 166 10.65 11.07 -5.29
C LEU A 166 10.86 11.67 -3.90
N GLU A 167 10.16 12.78 -3.64
CA GLU A 167 10.09 13.39 -2.30
C GLU A 167 9.13 12.62 -1.39
N LEU A 168 9.53 12.40 -0.14
CA LEU A 168 8.64 11.86 0.88
C LEU A 168 7.54 12.87 1.22
N PRO A 169 6.33 12.40 1.57
CA PRO A 169 5.32 13.29 2.11
C PRO A 169 5.83 13.99 3.38
N PRO A 170 5.40 15.24 3.63
CA PRO A 170 5.79 15.95 4.83
C PRO A 170 5.40 15.16 6.09
N PRO A 171 6.17 15.25 7.18
CA PRO A 171 5.79 14.65 8.46
C PRO A 171 4.40 15.10 8.91
N LEU A 172 3.64 14.19 9.52
CA LEU A 172 2.29 14.51 10.00
C LEU A 172 2.29 15.41 11.25
N ALA A 173 3.41 15.40 11.98
CA ALA A 173 3.75 16.23 13.12
C ALA A 173 5.29 16.28 13.24
N GLU A 174 5.84 16.96 14.24
CA GLU A 174 7.29 16.89 14.51
C GLU A 174 7.64 15.46 14.99
N PRO A 175 8.46 14.70 14.25
CA PRO A 175 8.82 13.35 14.64
C PRO A 175 9.90 13.36 15.73
N ARG A 176 9.79 12.45 16.72
CA ARG A 176 10.87 12.17 17.68
C ARG A 176 12.03 11.42 17.01
N LEU A 177 11.70 10.48 16.13
CA LEU A 177 12.66 9.75 15.30
C LEU A 177 12.24 9.92 13.83
N ASP A 178 13.20 10.23 12.96
CA ASP A 178 13.01 10.31 11.51
C ASP A 178 14.29 9.76 10.85
N PHE A 179 14.20 8.58 10.24
CA PHE A 179 15.37 7.94 9.66
C PHE A 179 15.03 7.03 8.48
N ARG A 180 16.04 6.83 7.63
CA ARG A 180 16.03 5.96 6.47
C ARG A 180 16.58 4.58 6.85
N ILE A 181 15.91 3.53 6.38
CA ILE A 181 16.45 2.17 6.37
C ILE A 181 16.87 1.89 4.93
N ASP A 182 18.17 1.78 4.71
CA ASP A 182 18.73 1.57 3.38
C ASP A 182 18.29 0.21 2.82
N ALA A 183 18.17 0.15 1.49
CA ALA A 183 17.89 -1.07 0.73
C ALA A 183 18.67 -2.29 1.27
N ALA A 184 17.97 -3.41 1.45
CA ALA A 184 18.51 -4.66 1.95
C ALA A 184 19.12 -4.62 3.38
N THR A 185 18.73 -3.64 4.21
CA THR A 185 19.17 -3.52 5.62
C THR A 185 18.00 -3.50 6.60
N ALA A 186 18.30 -3.60 7.90
CA ALA A 186 17.34 -3.42 8.97
C ALA A 186 17.89 -2.50 10.06
N SER A 187 16.98 -1.82 10.75
CA SER A 187 17.30 -0.96 11.90
C SER A 187 16.36 -1.26 13.05
N SER A 188 16.88 -1.21 14.27
CA SER A 188 16.13 -1.35 15.52
C SER A 188 16.04 0.00 16.23
N TYR A 189 14.96 0.20 16.98
CA TYR A 189 14.64 1.47 17.62
C TYR A 189 13.67 1.27 18.79
N GLU A 190 13.77 2.13 19.80
CA GLU A 190 12.88 2.10 20.96
C GLU A 190 11.70 3.04 20.77
N VAL A 191 10.52 2.60 21.23
CA VAL A 191 9.25 3.31 21.11
C VAL A 191 8.52 3.25 22.44
N ASN A 192 8.06 4.38 22.95
CA ASN A 192 7.32 4.44 24.20
C ASN A 192 5.84 4.15 23.96
N ALA A 193 5.16 3.66 24.99
CA ALA A 193 3.72 3.43 24.97
C ALA A 193 2.97 4.72 24.56
N GLY A 194 2.04 4.58 23.61
CA GLY A 194 1.25 5.67 23.07
C GLY A 194 1.86 6.40 21.88
N GLU A 195 3.14 6.19 21.56
CA GLU A 195 3.77 6.75 20.36
C GLU A 195 3.22 6.11 19.08
N TYR A 196 3.38 6.81 17.96
CA TYR A 196 2.96 6.36 16.65
C TYR A 196 4.17 6.12 15.75
N ILE A 197 4.28 4.90 15.22
CA ILE A 197 5.33 4.50 14.28
C ILE A 197 4.72 4.53 12.88
N GLN A 198 5.29 5.34 12.00
CA GLN A 198 4.98 5.41 10.60
C GLN A 198 6.08 4.69 9.82
N ILE A 199 5.71 3.63 9.11
CA ILE A 199 6.59 2.90 8.20
C ILE A 199 6.15 3.28 6.79
N LEU A 200 7.02 3.94 6.04
CA LEU A 200 6.72 4.48 4.72
C LEU A 200 7.53 3.75 3.65
N ASP A 201 6.86 3.40 2.57
CA ASP A 201 7.50 2.99 1.33
C ASP A 201 7.96 4.23 0.56
N VAL A 202 9.25 4.32 0.27
CA VAL A 202 9.87 5.52 -0.31
C VAL A 202 9.56 5.63 -1.78
N ARG A 203 9.65 4.50 -2.50
CA ARG A 203 9.57 4.46 -3.96
C ARG A 203 8.38 3.67 -4.48
N GLY A 204 7.55 3.17 -3.56
CA GLY A 204 6.53 2.20 -3.90
C GLY A 204 7.16 0.83 -4.11
N ARG A 205 6.32 -0.19 -4.01
CA ARG A 205 6.67 -1.59 -4.23
C ARG A 205 7.81 -2.15 -3.38
N GLN A 206 8.21 -1.48 -2.29
CA GLN A 206 9.16 -2.02 -1.32
C GLN A 206 8.43 -2.57 -0.10
N CYS A 207 8.56 -3.86 0.14
CA CYS A 207 8.02 -4.48 1.34
C CYS A 207 8.89 -4.23 2.58
N SER A 208 8.23 -4.16 3.74
CA SER A 208 8.92 -4.00 5.03
C SER A 208 8.45 -5.04 6.03
N ASP A 209 9.37 -5.86 6.51
CA ASP A 209 9.12 -6.67 7.70
C ASP A 209 9.23 -5.81 8.95
N PHE A 210 8.38 -6.05 9.95
CA PHE A 210 8.37 -5.34 11.22
C PHE A 210 8.30 -6.30 12.40
N LEU A 211 9.16 -6.05 13.38
CA LEU A 211 9.22 -6.73 14.68
C LEU A 211 8.94 -5.75 15.80
N ALA A 212 8.27 -6.23 16.86
CA ALA A 212 8.09 -5.51 18.11
C ALA A 212 8.28 -6.48 19.27
N PHE A 213 9.00 -6.04 20.30
CA PHE A 213 9.25 -6.76 21.54
C PHE A 213 8.85 -5.90 22.73
N HIS A 214 8.19 -6.51 23.71
CA HIS A 214 7.87 -5.82 24.96
C HIS A 214 9.17 -5.46 25.69
N GLN A 215 9.47 -4.17 25.85
CA GLN A 215 10.77 -3.69 26.33
C GLN A 215 11.06 -4.14 27.77
N HIS A 216 10.11 -3.98 28.70
CA HIS A 216 10.31 -4.38 30.10
C HIS A 216 10.55 -5.89 30.25
N LYS A 217 9.77 -6.74 29.56
CA LYS A 217 9.99 -8.19 29.56
C LYS A 217 11.35 -8.55 28.98
N LEU A 218 11.78 -7.87 27.91
CA LEU A 218 13.10 -8.09 27.32
C LEU A 218 14.22 -7.73 28.31
N GLN A 219 14.09 -6.63 29.05
CA GLN A 219 15.03 -6.23 30.12
C GLN A 219 15.09 -7.27 31.26
N ASP A 220 13.97 -7.94 31.53
CA ASP A 220 13.89 -9.06 32.49
C ASP A 220 14.42 -10.39 31.91
N GLY A 221 14.99 -10.38 30.71
CA GLY A 221 15.51 -11.56 30.01
C GLY A 221 14.43 -12.45 29.39
N LEU A 222 13.19 -11.97 29.33
CA LEU A 222 12.05 -12.66 28.74
C LEU A 222 11.74 -12.08 27.34
N GLU A 223 12.29 -12.73 26.31
CA GLU A 223 12.00 -12.38 24.92
C GLU A 223 10.52 -12.64 24.59
N ARG A 224 9.73 -11.56 24.52
CA ARG A 224 8.34 -11.56 24.06
C ARG A 224 8.19 -10.57 22.93
N GLY A 225 8.27 -11.12 21.73
CA GLY A 225 7.97 -10.39 20.50
C GLY A 225 6.61 -10.76 19.96
N LEU A 226 6.27 -10.17 18.82
CA LEU A 226 5.09 -10.53 18.04
C LEU A 226 4.95 -12.04 17.89
N ASP A 227 3.74 -12.53 18.15
CA ASP A 227 3.32 -13.89 17.91
C ASP A 227 2.15 -13.88 16.93
N ALA A 228 2.43 -14.39 15.73
CA ALA A 228 1.48 -14.37 14.64
C ALA A 228 0.31 -15.34 14.90
N THR A 229 0.53 -16.42 15.65
CA THR A 229 -0.51 -17.39 15.97
C THR A 229 -1.51 -16.84 16.97
N VAL A 230 -1.02 -16.27 18.08
CA VAL A 230 -1.85 -15.59 19.09
C VAL A 230 -2.63 -14.46 18.44
N THR A 231 -1.95 -13.61 17.66
CA THR A 231 -2.59 -12.50 16.94
C THR A 231 -3.75 -13.00 16.07
N ARG A 232 -3.51 -13.98 15.18
CA ARG A 232 -4.56 -14.50 14.30
C ARG A 232 -5.72 -15.12 15.07
N THR A 233 -5.44 -15.80 16.17
CA THR A 233 -6.48 -16.37 17.05
C THR A 233 -7.34 -15.28 17.69
N LEU A 234 -6.73 -14.21 18.21
CA LEU A 234 -7.45 -13.15 18.91
C LEU A 234 -8.18 -12.20 17.96
N MET A 235 -7.58 -11.85 16.82
CA MET A 235 -8.16 -10.93 15.86
C MET A 235 -9.10 -11.60 14.85
N GLY A 236 -8.95 -12.92 14.64
CA GLY A 236 -9.71 -13.66 13.64
C GLY A 236 -9.35 -13.27 12.20
N ALA A 237 -8.18 -12.65 11.98
CA ALA A 237 -7.73 -12.13 10.70
C ALA A 237 -6.24 -12.45 10.48
N ALA A 238 -5.87 -12.73 9.24
CA ALA A 238 -4.49 -13.02 8.82
C ALA A 238 -3.80 -11.82 8.12
N TYR A 239 -4.58 -10.76 7.86
CA TYR A 239 -4.13 -9.53 7.21
C TYR A 239 -4.30 -8.37 8.21
N PRO A 240 -3.24 -7.59 8.48
CA PRO A 240 -3.34 -6.35 9.22
C PRO A 240 -4.34 -5.39 8.60
N THR A 241 -5.28 -4.88 9.39
CA THR A 241 -6.22 -3.83 8.98
C THR A 241 -6.48 -2.87 10.13
N PRO A 242 -6.71 -1.57 9.87
CA PRO A 242 -7.12 -0.65 10.92
C PRO A 242 -8.46 -1.04 11.57
N GLY A 243 -8.64 -0.67 12.83
CA GLY A 243 -9.91 -0.83 13.56
C GLY A 243 -9.93 -2.02 14.51
N LEU A 244 -11.10 -2.67 14.66
CA LEU A 244 -11.34 -3.68 15.71
C LEU A 244 -10.36 -4.87 15.67
N GLN A 245 -9.81 -5.20 14.50
CA GLN A 245 -8.90 -6.32 14.27
C GLN A 245 -7.44 -5.87 14.09
N GLY A 246 -7.12 -4.62 14.42
CA GLY A 246 -5.82 -4.02 14.16
C GLY A 246 -4.77 -4.26 15.24
N LYS A 247 -5.02 -5.11 16.25
CA LYS A 247 -4.09 -5.30 17.39
C LYS A 247 -3.23 -6.54 17.21
N PHE A 248 -1.97 -6.41 17.60
CA PHE A 248 -0.95 -7.46 17.48
C PHE A 248 -0.35 -7.76 18.84
N TYR A 249 -0.16 -9.04 19.11
CA TYR A 249 0.09 -9.56 20.46
C TYR A 249 1.39 -10.34 20.52
N ASP A 250 1.94 -10.43 21.72
CA ASP A 250 2.99 -11.40 22.04
C ASP A 250 2.42 -12.78 22.41
N LEU A 251 3.31 -13.73 22.70
CA LEU A 251 2.97 -15.09 23.13
C LEU A 251 2.13 -15.13 24.43
N ASP A 252 2.28 -14.14 25.32
CA ASP A 252 1.54 -14.08 26.58
C ASP A 252 0.18 -13.36 26.42
N MET A 253 -0.18 -13.01 25.18
CA MET A 253 -1.39 -12.24 24.82
C MET A 253 -1.36 -10.79 25.29
N ASP A 254 -0.18 -10.22 25.56
CA ASP A 254 -0.06 -8.80 25.82
C ASP A 254 -0.04 -8.01 24.50
N PRO A 255 -0.80 -6.91 24.39
CA PRO A 255 -0.85 -6.12 23.17
C PRO A 255 0.45 -5.32 22.99
N LEU A 256 1.05 -5.43 21.81
CA LEU A 256 2.27 -4.70 21.44
C LEU A 256 1.92 -3.45 20.63
N VAL A 257 1.24 -3.62 19.49
CA VAL A 257 0.90 -2.51 18.58
C VAL A 257 -0.51 -2.60 18.05
N GLU A 258 -1.05 -1.46 17.60
CA GLU A 258 -2.32 -1.35 16.89
C GLU A 258 -2.13 -0.61 15.55
N VAL A 259 -2.54 -1.20 14.44
CA VAL A 259 -2.62 -0.48 13.16
C VAL A 259 -3.77 0.53 13.23
N VAL A 260 -3.43 1.81 13.12
CA VAL A 260 -4.40 2.92 13.21
C VAL A 260 -4.66 3.59 11.85
N ARG A 261 -3.76 3.43 10.89
CA ARG A 261 -3.93 3.90 9.51
C ARG A 261 -3.14 3.05 8.55
N ASP A 262 -3.70 2.82 7.38
CA ASP A 262 -3.11 2.04 6.29
C ASP A 262 -3.53 2.70 4.97
N THR A 263 -2.57 3.08 4.14
CA THR A 263 -2.81 3.67 2.81
C THR A 263 -2.68 2.67 1.65
N VAL A 264 -2.34 1.41 1.95
CA VAL A 264 -2.05 0.36 0.97
C VAL A 264 -3.15 -0.70 0.94
N GLY A 265 -3.59 -1.18 2.10
CA GLY A 265 -4.69 -2.15 2.22
C GLY A 265 -4.29 -3.61 2.01
N ARG A 266 -2.99 -3.93 1.95
CA ARG A 266 -2.48 -5.28 1.69
C ARG A 266 -1.13 -5.52 2.37
N HIS A 267 -1.14 -6.44 3.33
CA HIS A 267 -0.04 -6.84 4.22
C HIS A 267 -0.26 -8.29 4.66
N ASP A 268 0.70 -8.94 5.30
CA ASP A 268 0.43 -10.23 5.92
C ASP A 268 1.04 -10.42 7.32
N THR A 269 0.49 -11.37 8.07
CA THR A 269 1.02 -11.86 9.35
C THR A 269 1.01 -13.39 9.39
N PHE A 270 1.32 -14.05 8.28
CA PHE A 270 1.33 -15.51 8.22
C PHE A 270 2.62 -16.07 7.63
N ALA A 271 3.37 -15.28 6.86
CA ALA A 271 4.70 -15.65 6.42
C ALA A 271 5.76 -15.21 7.43
N LEU A 272 6.94 -15.82 7.32
CA LEU A 272 8.12 -15.37 8.04
C LEU A 272 8.83 -14.29 7.24
N ALA A 273 9.54 -13.40 7.93
CA ALA A 273 10.56 -12.57 7.30
C ALA A 273 11.55 -13.45 6.55
N CYS A 274 11.97 -13.05 5.35
CA CYS A 274 12.81 -13.91 4.51
C CYS A 274 14.11 -14.32 5.22
N GLN A 275 14.58 -15.53 4.93
CA GLN A 275 15.67 -16.19 5.64
C GLN A 275 16.58 -16.94 4.68
N ALA A 276 17.83 -17.22 5.07
CA ALA A 276 18.82 -17.89 4.21
C ALA A 276 18.27 -19.16 3.51
N ARG A 277 17.48 -19.97 4.24
CA ARG A 277 16.87 -21.20 3.69
C ARG A 277 15.97 -20.96 2.49
N TYR A 278 15.22 -19.85 2.48
CA TYR A 278 14.32 -19.48 1.38
C TYR A 278 15.09 -19.34 0.07
N TYR A 279 16.17 -18.56 0.10
CA TYR A 279 17.03 -18.30 -1.06
C TYR A 279 17.85 -19.52 -1.48
N GLU A 280 18.39 -20.29 -0.51
CA GLU A 280 19.15 -21.51 -0.79
C GLU A 280 18.33 -22.54 -1.58
N ASP A 281 17.07 -22.78 -1.20
CA ASP A 281 16.19 -23.73 -1.88
C ASP A 281 15.79 -23.27 -3.28
N LEU A 282 15.82 -21.96 -3.54
CA LEU A 282 15.59 -21.35 -4.86
C LEU A 282 16.87 -21.22 -5.71
N GLY A 283 18.03 -21.62 -5.18
CA GLY A 283 19.31 -21.64 -5.90
C GLY A 283 20.18 -20.39 -5.72
N TYR A 284 19.90 -19.57 -4.71
CA TYR A 284 20.62 -18.32 -4.40
C TYR A 284 21.30 -18.38 -3.00
N PRO A 285 22.29 -19.26 -2.79
CA PRO A 285 22.97 -19.35 -1.49
C PRO A 285 23.75 -18.08 -1.15
N GLY A 286 23.71 -17.67 0.12
CA GLY A 286 24.41 -16.48 0.61
C GLY A 286 23.70 -15.15 0.31
N HIS A 287 22.48 -15.20 -0.22
CA HIS A 287 21.65 -14.02 -0.43
C HIS A 287 21.38 -13.26 0.88
N ILE A 288 21.37 -11.93 0.80
CA ILE A 288 21.00 -11.07 1.93
C ILE A 288 19.54 -11.36 2.29
N ASN A 289 19.20 -11.40 3.58
CA ASN A 289 17.85 -11.72 4.03
C ASN A 289 17.46 -10.93 5.29
N CYS A 290 16.16 -10.68 5.46
CA CYS A 290 15.60 -9.93 6.59
C CYS A 290 15.93 -10.57 7.93
N THR A 291 15.90 -11.90 8.02
CA THR A 291 16.17 -12.61 9.27
C THR A 291 17.57 -12.34 9.80
N ASP A 292 18.59 -12.42 8.95
CA ASP A 292 19.96 -12.10 9.33
C ASP A 292 20.16 -10.61 9.57
N ASN A 293 19.46 -9.75 8.82
CA ASN A 293 19.45 -8.31 9.07
C ASN A 293 18.90 -7.99 10.46
N PHE A 294 17.77 -8.61 10.86
CA PHE A 294 17.19 -8.46 12.19
C PHE A 294 18.09 -9.00 13.29
N ASN A 295 18.70 -10.18 13.09
CA ASN A 295 19.65 -10.74 14.06
C ASN A 295 20.79 -9.75 14.36
N ARG A 296 21.30 -9.03 13.36
CA ARG A 296 22.31 -7.97 13.55
C ARG A 296 21.72 -6.72 14.19
N ALA A 297 20.58 -6.25 13.71
CA ALA A 297 19.95 -5.02 14.20
C ALA A 297 19.50 -5.14 15.67
N LEU A 298 19.06 -6.32 16.11
CA LEU A 298 18.56 -6.55 17.48
C LEU A 298 19.66 -6.97 18.46
N ALA A 299 20.90 -7.23 18.00
CA ALA A 299 22.02 -7.59 18.85
C ALA A 299 22.31 -6.60 20.00
N PRO A 300 22.18 -5.26 19.82
CA PRO A 300 22.35 -4.30 20.91
C PRO A 300 21.33 -4.45 22.06
N PHE A 301 20.19 -5.11 21.78
CA PHE A 301 19.13 -5.38 22.76
C PHE A 301 19.20 -6.80 23.32
N GLU A 302 20.31 -7.51 23.06
CA GLU A 302 20.58 -8.87 23.54
C GLU A 302 19.52 -9.91 23.13
N VAL A 303 18.72 -9.62 22.09
CA VAL A 303 17.76 -10.55 21.52
C VAL A 303 18.53 -11.69 20.84
N ARG A 304 18.22 -12.93 21.20
CA ARG A 304 18.90 -14.10 20.61
C ARG A 304 18.58 -14.22 19.12
N PRO A 305 19.59 -14.56 18.29
CA PRO A 305 19.38 -14.73 16.87
C PRO A 305 18.47 -15.93 16.58
N ARG A 306 17.63 -15.80 15.54
CA ARG A 306 16.73 -16.86 15.07
C ARG A 306 17.01 -17.22 13.62
N LYS A 307 16.57 -18.41 13.21
CA LYS A 307 16.64 -18.87 11.80
C LYS A 307 15.49 -18.37 10.94
N GLY A 308 14.52 -17.71 11.56
CA GLY A 308 13.35 -17.10 10.92
C GLY A 308 12.59 -16.30 11.96
N TRP A 309 12.03 -15.18 11.55
CA TRP A 309 11.23 -14.31 12.41
C TRP A 309 9.78 -14.29 11.94
N GLU A 310 8.86 -14.46 12.88
CA GLU A 310 7.46 -14.05 12.66
C GLU A 310 7.43 -12.52 12.70
N ALA A 311 6.91 -11.91 11.63
CA ALA A 311 6.88 -10.47 11.46
C ALA A 311 5.48 -9.99 11.04
N LEU A 312 5.23 -8.70 11.23
CA LEU A 312 4.20 -8.00 10.46
C LEU A 312 4.84 -7.63 9.13
N ASN A 313 4.39 -8.27 8.06
CA ASN A 313 4.95 -8.13 6.73
C ASN A 313 4.15 -7.01 6.02
N PHE A 314 4.60 -5.76 6.19
CA PHE A 314 3.96 -4.61 5.58
C PHE A 314 4.24 -4.55 4.08
N PHE A 315 3.23 -4.07 3.36
CA PHE A 315 3.11 -3.93 1.90
C PHE A 315 3.10 -5.23 1.08
N TYR A 316 3.40 -6.38 1.66
CA TYR A 316 3.37 -7.68 0.98
C TYR A 316 2.01 -8.00 0.37
N ASN A 317 1.98 -8.19 -0.96
CA ASN A 317 0.82 -8.69 -1.70
C ASN A 317 0.86 -10.22 -1.77
N THR A 318 0.76 -10.85 -0.60
CA THR A 318 0.67 -12.31 -0.47
C THR A 318 -0.77 -12.74 -0.24
N ALA A 319 -1.09 -13.96 -0.68
CA ALA A 319 -2.40 -14.55 -0.47
C ALA A 319 -2.38 -16.07 -0.42
N PHE A 320 -3.50 -16.67 0.01
CA PHE A 320 -3.78 -18.07 -0.26
C PHE A 320 -4.74 -18.15 -1.44
N ASP A 321 -4.33 -18.86 -2.50
CA ASP A 321 -5.18 -19.07 -3.66
C ASP A 321 -6.34 -20.04 -3.36
N ARG A 322 -7.20 -20.32 -4.35
CA ARG A 322 -8.31 -21.27 -4.20
C ARG A 322 -7.87 -22.71 -3.86
N ASN A 323 -6.60 -23.04 -4.05
CA ASN A 323 -5.99 -24.33 -3.75
C ASN A 323 -5.24 -24.30 -2.40
N LEU A 324 -5.40 -23.23 -1.62
CA LEU A 324 -4.73 -23.01 -0.34
C LEU A 324 -3.20 -22.95 -0.47
N GLN A 325 -2.68 -22.56 -1.64
CA GLN A 325 -1.26 -22.31 -1.83
C GLN A 325 -0.94 -20.86 -1.48
N LEU A 326 0.14 -20.67 -0.73
CA LEU A 326 0.72 -19.35 -0.52
C LEU A 326 1.27 -18.83 -1.86
N VAL A 327 0.78 -17.68 -2.29
CA VAL A 327 1.21 -16.97 -3.49
C VAL A 327 1.65 -15.55 -3.13
N ALA A 328 2.55 -14.99 -3.94
CA ALA A 328 3.02 -13.61 -3.85
C ALA A 328 2.87 -12.93 -5.21
N ASP A 329 2.65 -11.63 -5.20
CA ASP A 329 2.54 -10.76 -6.38
C ASP A 329 3.11 -9.37 -6.02
N GLU A 330 3.19 -8.46 -6.99
CA GLU A 330 3.76 -7.13 -6.78
C GLU A 330 2.97 -6.35 -5.71
N PRO A 331 3.64 -5.64 -4.79
CA PRO A 331 2.98 -4.83 -3.77
C PRO A 331 2.09 -3.74 -4.37
N TRP A 332 1.09 -3.34 -3.59
CA TRP A 332 0.19 -2.25 -3.98
C TRP A 332 0.69 -0.87 -3.53
N SER A 333 1.77 -0.82 -2.74
CA SER A 333 2.31 0.41 -2.20
C SER A 333 2.89 1.31 -3.29
N ARG A 334 2.66 2.61 -3.15
CA ARG A 334 3.15 3.68 -4.03
C ARG A 334 4.20 4.51 -3.27
N PRO A 335 5.00 5.32 -3.96
CA PRO A 335 5.88 6.28 -3.28
C PRO A 335 5.12 7.11 -2.24
N GLY A 336 5.58 7.08 -0.99
CA GLY A 336 5.00 7.80 0.13
C GLY A 336 3.82 7.12 0.82
N ASP A 337 3.35 5.96 0.33
CA ASP A 337 2.37 5.16 1.06
C ASP A 337 2.97 4.64 2.37
N TYR A 338 2.12 4.44 3.37
CA TYR A 338 2.56 4.08 4.70
C TYR A 338 1.52 3.30 5.50
N VAL A 339 2.02 2.58 6.50
CA VAL A 339 1.23 2.09 7.62
C VAL A 339 1.61 2.89 8.87
N MET A 340 0.59 3.27 9.64
CA MET A 340 0.76 3.87 10.96
C MET A 340 0.33 2.87 12.02
N VAL A 341 1.23 2.56 12.94
CA VAL A 341 0.95 1.72 14.11
C VAL A 341 1.14 2.52 15.39
N ARG A 342 0.25 2.32 16.35
CA ARG A 342 0.35 2.88 17.70
C ARG A 342 0.99 1.84 18.62
N ALA A 343 1.99 2.23 19.41
CA ALA A 343 2.55 1.40 20.46
C ALA A 343 1.58 1.33 21.65
N LEU A 344 1.26 0.12 22.10
CA LEU A 344 0.35 -0.14 23.24
C LEU A 344 1.09 -0.42 24.55
N SER A 345 2.41 -0.64 24.47
CA SER A 345 3.36 -0.79 25.56
C SER A 345 4.68 -0.12 25.17
N ASP A 346 5.67 -0.08 26.07
CA ASP A 346 7.02 0.33 25.70
C ASP A 346 7.70 -0.82 24.94
N LEU A 347 8.28 -0.53 23.78
CA LEU A 347 8.72 -1.52 22.81
C LEU A 347 10.16 -1.30 22.35
N VAL A 348 10.83 -2.42 22.07
CA VAL A 348 11.95 -2.47 21.12
C VAL A 348 11.38 -2.93 19.79
N CYS A 349 11.48 -2.10 18.76
CA CYS A 349 11.02 -2.41 17.41
C CYS A 349 12.20 -2.64 16.47
N ALA A 350 11.95 -3.33 15.37
CA ALA A 350 12.85 -3.36 14.24
C ALA A 350 12.07 -3.39 12.92
N SER A 351 12.58 -2.69 11.91
CA SER A 351 12.05 -2.72 10.55
C SER A 351 13.16 -3.08 9.58
N SER A 352 12.82 -3.79 8.50
CA SER A 352 13.75 -4.16 7.43
C SER A 352 13.23 -3.70 6.08
N ALA A 353 14.10 -3.11 5.25
CA ALA A 353 13.83 -3.01 3.81
C ALA A 353 14.14 -4.39 3.21
N CYS A 354 13.09 -5.14 2.85
CA CYS A 354 13.24 -6.51 2.37
C CYS A 354 14.19 -6.60 1.17
N PRO A 355 15.21 -7.47 1.19
CA PRO A 355 16.18 -7.61 0.11
C PRO A 355 15.70 -8.49 -1.04
N ASP A 356 14.47 -8.99 -1.03
CA ASP A 356 14.02 -9.96 -2.03
C ASP A 356 13.96 -9.36 -3.44
N ASP A 357 14.73 -9.92 -4.35
CA ASP A 357 14.78 -9.55 -5.77
C ASP A 357 14.59 -10.76 -6.70
N ILE A 358 14.25 -11.92 -6.14
CA ILE A 358 14.10 -13.19 -6.87
C ILE A 358 12.64 -13.58 -7.09
N ASP A 359 11.70 -12.84 -6.50
CA ASP A 359 10.26 -13.00 -6.66
C ASP A 359 9.56 -11.61 -6.75
N PRO A 360 8.23 -11.54 -7.01
CA PRO A 360 7.57 -10.26 -7.24
C PRO A 360 7.37 -9.40 -5.97
N SER A 361 7.77 -9.86 -4.78
CA SER A 361 7.50 -9.21 -3.48
C SER A 361 8.04 -7.79 -3.38
N ASN A 362 9.12 -7.43 -4.09
CA ASN A 362 9.58 -6.04 -4.19
C ASN A 362 9.50 -5.48 -5.62
N ALA A 363 8.61 -6.04 -6.44
CA ALA A 363 8.55 -5.79 -7.88
C ALA A 363 9.93 -5.87 -8.56
N TRP A 364 10.75 -6.82 -8.10
CA TRP A 364 12.07 -7.13 -8.62
C TRP A 364 13.14 -6.02 -8.42
N GLU A 365 12.82 -4.95 -7.68
CA GLU A 365 13.76 -3.87 -7.37
C GLU A 365 13.76 -3.53 -5.88
N VAL A 366 14.89 -3.75 -5.22
CA VAL A 366 15.06 -3.43 -3.80
C VAL A 366 15.34 -1.94 -3.63
N THR A 367 14.51 -1.28 -2.85
CA THR A 367 14.61 0.14 -2.50
C THR A 367 14.58 0.35 -0.99
N ASP A 368 14.54 1.61 -0.56
CA ASP A 368 14.68 1.97 0.84
C ASP A 368 13.31 2.05 1.53
N VAL A 369 13.29 1.94 2.86
CA VAL A 369 12.11 2.20 3.71
C VAL A 369 12.36 3.44 4.58
N HIS A 370 11.31 4.17 4.95
CA HIS A 370 11.42 5.26 5.93
C HIS A 370 10.69 4.91 7.20
N VAL A 371 11.23 5.32 8.34
CA VAL A 371 10.54 5.21 9.62
C VAL A 371 10.49 6.58 10.29
N ARG A 372 9.30 6.95 10.73
CA ARG A 372 9.08 8.10 11.63
C ARG A 372 8.39 7.63 12.90
N VAL A 373 8.79 8.16 14.06
CA VAL A 373 8.11 7.94 15.33
C VAL A 373 7.63 9.27 15.87
N TYR A 374 6.33 9.39 16.11
CA TYR A 374 5.69 10.59 16.62
C TYR A 374 5.34 10.42 18.10
N PRO A 375 5.40 11.51 18.90
CA PRO A 375 4.96 11.48 20.29
C PRO A 375 3.46 11.13 20.41
N PRO A 376 3.00 10.72 21.61
CA PRO A 376 1.57 10.54 21.86
C PRO A 376 0.81 11.86 21.67
N GLN A 377 -0.47 11.75 21.27
CA GLN A 377 -1.39 12.90 21.18
C GLN A 377 -1.69 13.54 22.52
#